data_AF-K9BE01-F1
#
_entry.id   AF-K9BE01-F1
#
_cell.length_a   1.000
_cell.length_b   1.000
_cell.length_c   1.000
_cell.angle_alpha   90.00
_cell.angle_beta   90.00
_cell.angle_gamma   90.00
#
_symmetry.space_group_name_H-M   'P 1'
#
loop_
_entity.id
_entity.type
_entity.pdbx_description
1 polymer ?
#
loop_
_entity_poly.entity_id
_entity_poly.type
_entity_poly.pdbx_seq_one_letter_code
_entity_poly.pdbx_strand_id
1 'polypeptide(L)' 'MQQLTMRELASRMAKPHSYVQKVEQGERRLDVVEYVWYCTALNIDPHTGIHLILDAMQSHKK' A
#
# COMPACT_ATOMS: atom_id res chain seq x y z
N MET A 1 17.23 3.20 4.95
CA MET A 1 16.22 3.26 3.88
C MET A 1 16.19 1.89 3.22
N GLN A 2 15.15 1.08 3.48
CA GLN A 2 15.02 -0.20 2.78
C GLN A 2 14.56 0.10 1.35
N GLN A 3 15.44 -0.08 0.36
CA GLN A 3 15.08 -0.04 -1.06
C GLN A 3 14.35 -1.34 -1.40
N LEU A 4 13.12 -1.51 -0.92
CA LEU A 4 12.29 -2.61 -1.39
C LEU A 4 11.76 -2.26 -2.78
N THR A 5 12.22 -3.01 -3.77
CA THR A 5 11.72 -2.87 -5.14
C THR A 5 10.31 -3.46 -5.24
N MET A 6 9.51 -2.96 -6.20
CA MET A 6 8.18 -3.52 -6.50
C MET A 6 8.22 -5.04 -6.77
N ARG A 7 9.34 -5.55 -7.30
CA ARG A 7 9.55 -6.98 -7.54
C ARG A 7 9.70 -7.77 -6.25
N GLU A 8 10.45 -7.24 -5.29
CA GLU A 8 10.64 -7.88 -3.99
C GLU A 8 9.34 -7.85 -3.17
N LEU A 9 8.59 -6.75 -3.23
CA LEU A 9 7.26 -6.68 -2.60
C LEU A 9 6.30 -7.71 -3.20
N ALA A 10 6.25 -7.79 -4.53
CA ALA A 10 5.41 -8.77 -5.23
C ALA A 10 5.79 -10.21 -4.83
N SER A 11 7.09 -10.51 -4.72
CA SER A 11 7.61 -11.79 -4.25
C SER A 11 7.16 -12.11 -2.81
N ARG A 12 7.32 -11.15 -1.88
CA ARG A 12 6.87 -11.28 -0.48
C ARG A 12 5.36 -11.54 -0.36
N MET A 13 4.57 -10.94 -1.24
CA MET A 13 3.11 -11.10 -1.24
C MET A 13 2.63 -12.31 -2.05
N ALA A 14 3.53 -13.08 -2.67
CA ALA A 14 3.20 -14.13 -3.64
C ALA A 14 2.21 -13.63 -4.73
N LYS A 15 2.42 -12.40 -5.21
CA LYS A 15 1.62 -11.76 -6.26
C LYS A 15 2.46 -11.50 -7.51
N PRO A 16 1.84 -11.42 -8.70
CA PRO A 16 2.55 -10.97 -9.91
C PRO A 16 3.11 -9.54 -9.73
N HIS A 17 4.24 -9.23 -10.35
CA HIS A 17 4.81 -7.88 -10.33
C HIS A 17 3.81 -6.81 -10.82
N SER A 18 2.99 -7.15 -11.82
CA SER A 18 1.94 -6.27 -12.35
C SER A 18 0.84 -5.95 -11.34
N TYR A 19 0.65 -6.78 -10.31
CA TYR A 19 -0.29 -6.48 -9.22
C TYR A 19 0.18 -5.25 -8.44
N VAL A 20 1.44 -5.27 -7.97
CA VAL A 20 2.06 -4.17 -7.22
C VAL A 20 2.11 -2.92 -8.07
N GLN A 21 2.51 -3.04 -9.34
CA GLN A 21 2.53 -1.91 -10.27
C GLN A 21 1.16 -1.23 -10.40
N LYS A 22 0.09 -2.00 -10.60
CA LYS A 22 -1.27 -1.47 -10.74
C LYS A 22 -1.79 -0.81 -9.46
N VAL A 23 -1.38 -1.32 -8.29
CA VAL A 23 -1.71 -0.72 -6.99
C VAL A 23 -1.02 0.63 -6.83
N GLU A 24 0.29 0.70 -7.06
CA GLU A 24 1.08 1.94 -6.93
C GLU A 24 0.67 3.00 -7.97
N GLN A 25 0.18 2.58 -9.14
CA GLN A 25 -0.37 3.47 -10.16
C GLN A 25 -1.83 3.89 -9.90
N GLY A 26 -2.47 3.34 -8.86
CA GLY A 26 -3.87 3.62 -8.54
C GLY A 26 -4.89 2.96 -9.49
N GLU A 27 -4.46 2.12 -10.42
CA GLU A 27 -5.31 1.38 -11.35
C GLU A 27 -6.05 0.21 -10.67
N ARG A 28 -5.51 -0.31 -9.57
CA ARG A 28 -6.13 -1.35 -8.75
C ARG A 28 -6.35 -0.85 -7.33
N ARG A 29 -7.61 -0.90 -6.88
CA ARG A 29 -7.95 -0.69 -5.47
C ARG A 29 -7.62 -1.93 -4.66
N LEU A 30 -7.10 -1.71 -3.46
CA LEU A 30 -6.97 -2.74 -2.42
C LEU A 30 -8.23 -2.69 -1.56
N ASP A 31 -8.79 -3.85 -1.21
CA ASP A 31 -9.70 -3.92 -0.06
C ASP A 31 -8.91 -3.73 1.26
N VAL A 32 -9.62 -3.64 2.39
CA VAL A 32 -9.00 -3.36 3.69
C VAL A 32 -8.04 -4.48 4.12
N VAL A 33 -8.36 -5.74 3.84
CA VAL A 33 -7.51 -6.89 4.19
C VAL A 33 -6.26 -6.89 3.29
N GLU A 34 -6.44 -6.68 1.99
CA GLU A 34 -5.34 -6.56 1.04
C GLU A 34 -4.41 -5.40 1.40
N TYR A 35 -4.95 -4.27 1.85
CA TYR A 35 -4.19 -3.12 2.35
C TYR A 35 -3.34 -3.47 3.56
N VAL A 36 -3.90 -4.15 4.57
CA VAL A 36 -3.16 -4.59 5.76
C VAL A 36 -2.03 -5.54 5.38
N TRP A 37 -2.27 -6.50 4.48
CA TRP A 37 -1.23 -7.39 3.97
C TRP A 37 -0.13 -6.64 3.21
N TYR A 38 -0.51 -5.64 2.41
CA TYR A 38 0.42 -4.80 1.67
C TYR A 38 1.36 -4.03 2.61
N CYS A 39 0.79 -3.37 3.63
CA CYS A 39 1.56 -2.68 4.68
C CYS A 39 2.47 -3.64 5.44
N THR A 40 1.98 -4.83 5.79
CA THR A 40 2.77 -5.85 6.50
C THR A 40 3.95 -6.33 5.67
N ALA A 41 3.77 -6.57 4.36
CA ALA A 41 4.83 -6.98 3.46
C ALA A 41 5.90 -5.88 3.25
N LEU A 42 5.51 -4.62 3.41
CA LEU A 42 6.37 -3.44 3.46
C LEU A 42 7.00 -3.19 4.83
N ASN A 43 6.63 -3.94 5.86
CA ASN A 43 7.02 -3.71 7.25
C ASN A 43 6.62 -2.32 7.76
N ILE A 44 5.40 -1.89 7.40
CA ILE A 44 4.77 -0.63 7.80
C ILE A 44 3.53 -0.94 8.64
N ASP A 45 3.30 -0.17 9.70
CA ASP A 45 2.05 -0.24 10.47
C ASP A 45 0.88 0.32 9.65
N PRO A 46 -0.14 -0.49 9.30
CA PRO A 46 -1.29 -0.03 8.51
C PRO A 46 -2.05 1.13 9.18
N HIS A 47 -2.02 1.27 10.51
CA HIS A 47 -2.67 2.39 11.18
C HIS A 47 -2.07 3.73 10.78
N THR A 48 -0.76 3.78 10.54
CA THR A 48 -0.06 4.99 10.07
C THR A 48 -0.63 5.46 8.75
N GLY A 49 -0.81 4.55 7.79
CA GLY A 49 -1.32 4.93 6.47
C GLY A 49 -2.80 5.28 6.49
N ILE A 50 -3.63 4.62 7.31
CA ILE A 50 -5.02 5.04 7.52
C ILE A 50 -5.11 6.44 8.13
N HIS A 51 -4.25 6.76 9.11
CA HIS A 51 -4.19 8.11 9.70
C HIS A 51 -3.89 9.17 8.63
N LEU A 52 -2.89 8.93 7.78
CA LEU A 52 -2.55 9.82 6.66
C LEU A 52 -3.72 10.02 5.69
N ILE A 53 -4.47 8.96 5.39
CA ILE A 53 -5.67 9.05 4.54
C ILE A 53 -6.74 9.92 5.20
N LEU A 54 -6.99 9.73 6.50
CA LEU A 54 -7.96 10.52 7.25
C LEU A 54 -7.58 12.01 7.30
N ASP A 55 -6.31 12.33 7.49
CA ASP A 55 -5.81 13.71 7.49
C ASP A 55 -5.95 14.37 6.11
N ALA A 56 -5.63 13.63 5.05
CA ALA A 56 -5.82 14.10 3.68
C ALA A 56 -7.30 14.37 3.37
N MET A 57 -8.21 13.51 3.84
CA MET A 57 -9.65 13.69 3.68
C MET A 57 -10.19 14.92 4.44
N GLN A 58 -9.59 15.28 5.58
CA GLN A 58 -9.97 16.46 6.35
C GLN A 58 -9.45 17.77 5.72
N SER A 59 -8.29 17.72 5.06
CA SER A 59 -7.68 18.88 4.40
C SER A 59 -8.49 19.40 3.21
N HIS A 60 -9.36 18.57 2.62
CA HIS A 60 -10.28 18.95 1.53
C HIS A 60 -11.63 19.53 2.03
N LYS A 61 -11.84 19.66 3.35
CA LYS A 61 -13.04 20.27 3.94
C LYS A 61 -12.90 21.75 4.30
N LYS A 62 -11.80 22.41 3.89
CA LYS A 62 -11.56 23.84 4.12
C LYS A 62 -11.64 24.64 2.84
#